data_AF-A0A0F9JZA7-F1
#
_entry.id   AF-A0A0F9JZA7-F1
#
_cell.length_a   1.000
_cell.length_b   1.000
_cell.length_c   1.000
_cell.angle_alpha   90.00
_cell.angle_beta   90.00
_cell.angle_gamma   90.00
#
_symmetry.space_group_name_H-M   'P 1'
#
loop_
_entity.id
_entity.type
_entity.pdbx_description
1 polymer ?
#
loop_
_entity_poly.entity_id
_entity_poly.type
_entity_poly.pdbx_seq_one_letter_code
_entity_poly.pdbx_strand_id
1 'polypeptide(L)' 'MHKMAYLENRSIFIIRETLRRYHRPVVLWSMGKDSTALLWLCRKAFFGKIPFPVLHIDTGFKFQRIYEFRDYYAK' A
#
# COMPACT_ATOMS: atom_id res chain seq x y z
N MET A 1 17.38 5.31 -20.15
CA MET A 1 15.90 5.31 -19.99
C MET A 1 15.53 4.87 -18.58
N HIS A 2 14.71 5.64 -17.86
CA HIS A 2 14.49 5.52 -16.41
C HIS A 2 13.62 4.29 -16.03
N LYS A 3 14.27 3.13 -15.80
CA LYS A 3 13.62 1.86 -15.37
C LYS A 3 12.64 2.04 -14.20
N MET A 4 12.98 2.88 -13.22
CA MET A 4 12.12 3.13 -12.06
C MET A 4 10.81 3.82 -12.42
N ALA A 5 10.84 4.84 -13.27
CA ALA A 5 9.63 5.54 -13.71
C ALA A 5 8.68 4.60 -14.46
N TYR A 6 9.23 3.68 -15.26
CA TYR A 6 8.43 2.65 -15.95
C TYR A 6 7.73 1.71 -14.96
N LEU A 7 8.45 1.18 -13.97
CA LEU A 7 7.87 0.27 -12.97
C LEU A 7 6.83 0.96 -12.10
N GLU A 8 7.06 2.21 -11.74
CA GLU A 8 6.12 3.02 -10.96
C GLU A 8 4.83 3.27 -11.75
N ASN A 9 4.93 3.71 -13.00
CA ASN A 9 3.76 3.96 -13.86
C ASN A 9 2.96 2.67 -14.09
N ARG A 10 3.64 1.54 -14.34
CA ARG A 10 3.00 0.24 -14.52
C ARG A 10 2.27 -0.21 -13.24
N SER A 11 2.85 0.03 -12.08
CA SER A 11 2.22 -0.31 -10.79
C SER A 11 0.97 0.54 -10.53
N ILE A 12 1.04 1.85 -10.77
CA ILE A 12 -0.11 2.76 -10.65
C ILE A 12 -1.24 2.35 -11.59
N PHE A 13 -0.91 1.98 -12.83
CA PHE A 13 -1.89 1.48 -13.79
C PHE A 13 -2.63 0.25 -13.26
N ILE A 14 -1.91 -0.76 -12.75
CA ILE A 14 -2.50 -1.98 -12.18
C ILE A 14 -3.42 -1.65 -11.00
N ILE A 15 -2.97 -0.78 -10.08
CA ILE A 15 -3.76 -0.38 -8.91
C ILE A 15 -5.09 0.28 -9.33
N ARG A 16 -5.08 1.15 -10.34
CA ARG A 16 -6.29 1.81 -10.86
C ARG A 16 -7.22 0.82 -11.56
N GLU A 17 -6.68 -0.09 -12.36
CA GLU A 17 -7.45 -1.15 -13.01
C GLU A 17 -8.12 -2.08 -12.00
N THR A 18 -7.48 -2.36 -10.87
CA THR A 18 -8.08 -3.18 -9.79
C THR A 18 -9.36 -2.55 -9.26
N LEU A 19 -9.38 -1.23 -8.98
CA LEU A 19 -10.61 -0.54 -8.56
C LEU A 19 -11.68 -0.51 -9.66
N ARG A 20 -11.27 -0.46 -10.93
CA ARG A 20 -12.22 -0.52 -12.04
C ARG A 20 -12.88 -1.90 -12.17
N ARG A 21 -12.14 -2.97 -11.85
CA ARG A 21 -12.59 -4.37 -12.07
C ARG A 21 -13.23 -5.02 -10.85
N TYR A 22 -12.91 -4.58 -9.63
CA TYR A 22 -13.34 -5.24 -8.40
C TYR A 22 -14.04 -4.25 -7.46
N HIS A 23 -15.16 -4.69 -6.86
CA HIS A 23 -16.00 -3.84 -6.00
C HIS A 23 -15.47 -3.65 -4.57
N ARG A 24 -14.64 -4.57 -4.06
CA ARG A 24 -14.16 -4.55 -2.66
C ARG A 24 -12.67 -4.88 -2.56
N PRO A 25 -11.78 -4.09 -3.20
CA PRO A 25 -10.34 -4.30 -3.07
C PRO A 25 -9.88 -3.97 -1.64
N VAL A 26 -8.77 -4.59 -1.24
CA VAL A 26 -8.07 -4.31 0.01
C VAL A 26 -6.57 -4.34 -0.28
N VAL A 27 -5.80 -3.47 0.37
CA VAL A 27 -4.33 -3.58 0.35
C VAL A 27 -3.85 -4.21 1.64
N LEU A 28 -3.08 -5.30 1.52
CA LEU A 28 -2.44 -5.94 2.66
C LEU A 28 -1.17 -5.19 3.03
N TRP A 29 -1.11 -4.72 4.26
CA TRP A 29 0.04 -3.98 4.78
C TRP A 29 0.64 -4.67 5.99
N SER A 30 1.85 -5.19 5.81
CA SER A 30 2.60 -5.92 6.83
C SER A 30 3.59 -5.04 7.59
N MET A 31 3.67 -3.74 7.26
CA MET A 31 4.71 -2.78 7.72
C MET A 31 6.13 -3.15 7.28
N GLY A 32 6.28 -4.08 6.33
CA GLY A 32 7.56 -4.38 5.68
C GLY A 32 7.86 -3.40 4.54
N LYS A 33 9.09 -3.45 4.00
CA LYS A 33 9.53 -2.56 2.91
C LYS A 33 8.63 -2.63 1.67
N ASP A 34 8.25 -3.84 1.24
CA ASP A 34 7.53 -4.03 -0.02
C ASP A 34 6.07 -3.59 0.11
N SER A 35 5.42 -3.96 1.21
CA SER A 35 4.03 -3.56 1.46
C SER A 35 3.91 -2.07 1.78
N THR A 36 4.94 -1.45 2.34
CA THR A 36 5.01 0.01 2.54
C THR A 36 5.23 0.75 1.22
N ALA A 37 6.10 0.22 0.34
CA ALA A 37 6.25 0.75 -1.02
C ALA A 37 4.94 0.62 -1.82
N LEU A 38 4.24 -0.52 -1.71
CA LEU A 38 2.92 -0.70 -2.31
C LEU A 38 1.91 0.31 -1.75
N LEU A 39 1.87 0.52 -0.44
CA LEU A 39 0.98 1.48 0.20
C LEU A 39 1.24 2.91 -0.31
N TRP A 40 2.51 3.29 -0.48
CA TRP A 40 2.90 4.55 -1.11
C TRP A 40 2.41 4.66 -2.56
N LEU A 41 2.58 3.60 -3.37
CA LEU A 41 2.07 3.55 -4.74
C LEU A 41 0.54 3.66 -4.79
N CYS A 42 -0.18 3.06 -3.85
CA CYS A 42 -1.63 3.24 -3.71
C CYS A 42 -1.98 4.70 -3.44
N ARG A 43 -1.29 5.38 -2.52
CA ARG A 43 -1.48 6.83 -2.30
C ARG A 43 -1.22 7.62 -3.57
N LYS A 44 -0.11 7.35 -4.26
CA LYS A 44 0.24 8.06 -5.50
C LYS A 44 -0.81 7.82 -6.60
N ALA A 45 -1.37 6.62 -6.71
CA ALA A 45 -2.40 6.29 -7.69
C ALA A 45 -3.68 7.12 -7.52
N PHE A 46 -4.01 7.55 -6.29
CA PHE A 46 -5.21 8.34 -5.97
C PHE A 46 -4.88 9.65 -5.26
N PHE A 47 -3.82 10.33 -5.70
CA PHE A 47 -3.53 11.72 -5.32
C PHE A 47 -3.45 11.94 -3.80
N GLY A 48 -2.81 11.01 -3.10
CA GLY A 48 -2.58 11.06 -1.65
C GLY A 48 -3.61 10.32 -0.81
N LYS A 49 -4.73 9.88 -1.39
CA LYS A 49 -5.78 9.10 -0.70
C LYS A 49 -5.67 7.61 -1.03
N ILE A 50 -6.28 6.76 -0.21
CA ILE A 50 -6.46 5.34 -0.50
C ILE A 50 -7.97 5.06 -0.39
N PRO A 51 -8.69 4.86 -1.50
CA PRO A 51 -10.16 4.76 -1.50
C PRO A 51 -10.67 3.36 -1.16
N PHE A 52 -9.85 2.54 -0.51
CA PHE A 52 -10.17 1.18 -0.10
C PHE A 52 -9.45 0.82 1.21
N PRO A 53 -9.93 -0.18 1.95
CA PRO A 53 -9.34 -0.55 3.24
C PRO A 53 -7.87 -0.97 3.12
N VAL A 54 -7.10 -0.62 4.16
CA VAL A 54 -5.76 -1.15 4.42
C VAL A 54 -5.89 -2.19 5.52
N LEU A 55 -5.47 -3.42 5.26
CA LEU A 55 -5.60 -4.53 6.21
C LEU A 55 -4.23 -5.00 6.68
N HIS A 56 -4.03 -4.99 8.00
CA HIS A 56 -2.89 -5.58 8.67
C HIS A 56 -3.35 -6.86 9.38
N ILE A 57 -2.68 -7.99 9.09
CA ILE A 57 -2.86 -9.24 9.83
C ILE A 57 -1.83 -9.29 10.95
N ASP A 58 -2.32 -9.32 12.19
CA ASP A 58 -1.48 -9.38 13.37
C ASP A 58 -1.27 -10.83 13.84
N THR A 59 -0.02 -11.18 14.08
CA THR A 59 0.36 -12.49 14.63
C THR A 59 0.58 -12.43 16.14
N GLY A 60 0.72 -11.23 16.72
CA GLY A 60 1.10 -11.04 18.12
C GLY A 60 2.59 -11.18 18.43
N PHE A 61 3.43 -11.48 17.43
CA PHE A 61 4.87 -11.74 17.62
C PHE A 61 5.78 -10.67 16.98
N LYS A 62 5.23 -9.49 16.64
CA LYS A 62 6.02 -8.42 16.02
C LYS A 62 6.76 -7.60 17.08
N PHE A 63 7.90 -7.03 16.70
CA PHE A 63 8.59 -6.06 17.55
C PHE A 63 7.68 -4.87 17.87
N GLN A 64 7.74 -4.36 19.10
CA GLN A 64 6.94 -3.22 19.55
C GLN A 64 7.06 -2.02 18.59
N ARG A 65 8.27 -1.76 18.10
CA ARG A 65 8.58 -0.70 17.13
C ARG A 65 7.80 -0.81 15.81
N ILE A 66 7.39 -2.02 15.42
CA ILE A 66 6.56 -2.22 14.23
C ILE A 66 5.14 -1.70 14.48
N TYR A 67 4.58 -1.95 15.67
CA TYR A 67 3.28 -1.40 16.06
C TYR A 67 3.34 0.12 16.18
N GLU A 68 4.40 0.67 16.78
CA GLU A 68 4.61 2.12 16.84
C GLU A 68 4.66 2.76 15.45
N PHE A 69 5.39 2.14 14.52
CA PHE A 69 5.45 2.59 13.13
C PHE A 69 4.08 2.51 12.44
N ARG A 70 3.32 1.43 12.67
CA ARG A 70 1.94 1.28 12.19
C ARG A 70 1.09 2.46 12.62
N ASP A 71 1.09 2.73 13.92
CA ASP A 71 0.18 3.69 14.55
C ASP A 71 0.58 5.13 14.22
N TYR A 72 1.86 5.38 13.99
CA TYR A 72 2.35 6.65 13.45
C TYR A 72 1.89 6.86 12.00
N TYR A 73 2.06 5.85 11.14
CA TYR A 73 1.82 6.00 9.69
C TYR A 73 0.35 5.86 9.28
N ALA A 74 -0.48 5.22 10.11
CA ALA A 74 -1.91 5.07 9.89
C ALA A 74 -2.74 6.32 10.25
N LYS A 75 -2.14 7.30 10.94
CA LYS A 75 -2.73 8.61 11.20
C LYS A 75 -2.66 9.49 9.96
#